data_AF-A0ABD1HPF3-F1
#
_entry.id   AF-A0ABD1HPF3-F1
#
_cell.length_a   1.000
_cell.length_b   1.000
_cell.length_c   1.000
_cell.angle_alpha   90.00
_cell.angle_beta   90.00
_cell.angle_gamma   90.00
#
_symmetry.space_group_name_H-M   'P 1'
#
loop_
_entity.id
_entity.type
_entity.pdbx_description
1 polymer ?
#
loop_
_entity_poly.entity_id
_entity_poly.type
_entity_poly.pdbx_seq_one_letter_code
_entity_poly.pdbx_strand_id
1 'polypeptide(L)'
;MSNTTAGPSKVRPGSSQPSESSKRKRGMFQKDLQHMMYGFGDDANPLPETVALVEDIVVEYVTEMVHKAQDIASKRGKLLTEDFLFLIRKDLPKLNRCTELLSMNEELKQARKAFEVDEEKLASTD
;
A
#
# COMPACT_ATOMS: atom_id res chain seq x y z
N MET A 1 14.35 57.56 25.43
CA MET A 1 15.64 57.15 24.85
C MET A 1 15.56 55.68 24.52
N SER A 2 15.12 55.42 23.29
CA SER A 2 15.20 54.14 22.60
C SER A 2 16.67 53.77 22.41
N ASN A 3 17.01 52.49 22.59
CA ASN A 3 18.22 51.97 21.97
C ASN A 3 18.02 50.53 21.51
N THR A 4 18.00 50.43 20.19
CA THR A 4 17.95 49.24 19.34
C THR A 4 19.38 48.79 19.09
N THR A 5 19.70 47.50 19.26
CA THR A 5 20.94 46.91 18.75
C THR A 5 20.60 45.74 17.85
N ALA A 6 20.69 46.00 16.54
CA ALA A 6 20.58 45.03 15.46
C ALA A 6 21.90 44.26 15.32
N GLY A 7 21.84 42.93 15.39
CA GLY A 7 22.92 42.01 15.01
C GLY A 7 22.63 41.36 13.64
N PRO A 8 23.65 40.94 12.87
CA PRO A 8 23.51 40.70 11.44
C PRO A 8 22.84 39.36 11.14
N SER A 9 21.83 39.39 10.26
CA SER A 9 21.19 38.23 9.67
C SER A 9 22.18 37.46 8.79
N LYS A 10 22.67 36.32 9.28
CA LYS A 10 23.45 35.38 8.49
C LYS A 10 22.48 34.53 7.66
N VAL A 11 22.29 34.93 6.40
CA VAL A 11 21.53 34.16 5.39
C VAL A 11 22.21 32.80 5.24
N ARG A 12 21.53 31.73 5.66
CA ARG A 12 21.93 30.35 5.37
C ARG A 12 21.59 30.06 3.90
N PRO A 13 22.54 29.66 3.05
CA PRO A 13 22.19 29.17 1.73
C PRO A 13 21.43 27.86 1.90
N GLY A 14 20.19 27.81 1.40
CA GLY A 14 19.39 26.60 1.34
C GLY A 14 20.11 25.58 0.47
N SER A 15 20.69 24.56 1.10
CA SER A 15 21.08 23.35 0.40
C SER A 15 19.80 22.64 -0.03
N SER A 16 19.39 22.85 -1.28
CA SER A 16 18.50 21.93 -1.98
C SER A 16 19.22 20.59 -2.07
N GLN A 17 19.11 19.77 -1.03
CA GLN A 17 19.49 18.37 -1.14
C GLN A 17 18.57 17.76 -2.20
N PRO A 18 19.11 17.11 -3.25
CA PRO A 18 18.29 16.23 -4.05
C PRO A 18 17.75 15.20 -3.07
N SER A 19 16.42 15.08 -2.98
CA SER A 19 15.78 13.98 -2.27
C SER A 19 16.48 12.72 -2.72
N GLU A 20 17.19 12.03 -1.82
CA GLU A 20 17.67 10.69 -2.08
C GLU A 20 16.44 9.91 -2.54
N SER A 21 16.36 9.64 -3.83
CA SER A 21 15.37 8.72 -4.35
C SER A 21 15.69 7.41 -3.65
N SER A 22 14.92 7.08 -2.62
CA SER A 22 14.98 5.81 -1.92
C SER A 22 15.23 4.74 -2.98
N LYS A 23 16.42 4.13 -2.96
CA LYS A 23 16.81 3.14 -3.97
C LYS A 23 15.65 2.16 -4.08
N ARG A 24 14.87 2.24 -5.16
CA ARG A 24 13.70 1.38 -5.34
C ARG A 24 14.25 -0.04 -5.24
N LYS A 25 13.78 -0.82 -4.27
CA LYS A 25 14.12 -2.23 -4.15
C LYS A 25 13.51 -2.94 -5.35
N ARG A 26 14.24 -2.94 -6.47
CA ARG A 26 13.88 -3.68 -7.68
C ARG A 26 13.99 -5.17 -7.40
N GLY A 27 13.14 -5.96 -8.05
CA GLY A 27 13.15 -7.41 -7.93
C GLY A 27 12.37 -7.95 -6.73
N MET A 28 11.58 -7.13 -6.03
CA MET A 28 10.82 -7.58 -4.86
C MET A 28 9.63 -8.46 -5.25
N PHE A 29 9.05 -8.22 -6.42
CA PHE A 29 7.84 -8.92 -6.89
C PHE A 29 8.07 -9.83 -8.09
N GLN A 30 9.30 -9.97 -8.59
CA GLN A 30 9.56 -10.69 -9.85
C GLN A 30 9.01 -12.12 -9.85
N LYS A 31 9.21 -12.88 -8.76
CA LYS A 31 8.71 -14.25 -8.67
C LYS A 31 7.18 -14.30 -8.71
N ASP A 32 6.51 -13.44 -7.96
CA ASP A 32 5.04 -13.45 -7.88
C ASP A 32 4.42 -12.94 -9.19
N LEU A 33 5.05 -11.93 -9.82
CA LEU A 33 4.62 -11.40 -11.11
C LEU A 33 4.75 -12.42 -12.23
N GLN A 34 5.81 -13.24 -12.26
CA GLN A 34 5.92 -14.33 -13.25
C GLN A 34 4.73 -15.29 -13.17
N HIS A 35 4.37 -15.75 -11.96
CA HIS A 35 3.21 -16.64 -11.79
C HIS A 35 1.90 -15.94 -12.15
N MET A 36 1.77 -14.66 -11.83
CA MET A 36 0.59 -13.87 -12.17
C MET A 36 0.46 -13.70 -13.69
N MET A 37 1.55 -13.36 -14.38
CA MET A 37 1.60 -13.20 -15.84
C MET A 37 1.18 -14.50 -16.53
N TYR A 38 1.74 -15.65 -16.10
CA TYR A 38 1.29 -16.96 -16.57
C TYR A 38 -0.20 -17.21 -16.32
N GLY A 39 -0.71 -16.85 -15.13
CA GLY A 39 -2.14 -16.93 -14.80
C GLY A 39 -3.05 -16.08 -15.68
N PHE A 40 -2.52 -15.01 -16.29
CA PHE A 40 -3.20 -14.18 -17.29
C PHE A 40 -2.95 -14.63 -18.74
N GLY A 41 -2.24 -15.75 -18.94
CA GLY A 41 -2.01 -16.38 -20.25
C GLY A 41 -0.67 -16.06 -20.91
N ASP A 42 0.28 -15.46 -20.19
CA ASP A 42 1.66 -15.30 -20.68
C ASP A 42 2.45 -16.63 -20.62
N ASP A 43 3.70 -16.63 -21.10
CA ASP A 43 4.60 -17.78 -21.02
C ASP A 43 4.92 -18.14 -19.55
N ALA A 44 5.20 -19.42 -19.28
CA ALA A 44 5.60 -19.88 -17.96
C ALA A 44 6.97 -19.30 -17.51
N ASN A 45 7.83 -18.93 -18.47
CA ASN A 45 9.11 -18.28 -18.29
C ASN A 45 9.17 -16.98 -19.10
N PRO A 46 8.43 -15.92 -18.68
CA PRO A 46 8.42 -14.66 -19.40
C PRO A 46 9.80 -13.99 -19.36
N LEU A 47 10.07 -13.12 -20.33
CA LEU A 47 11.34 -12.41 -20.42
C LEU A 47 11.61 -11.60 -19.15
N PRO A 48 12.82 -11.67 -18.56
CA PRO A 48 13.15 -10.92 -17.35
C PRO A 48 12.90 -9.41 -17.48
N GLU A 49 13.13 -8.84 -18.65
CA GLU A 49 12.89 -7.44 -18.97
C GLU A 49 11.39 -7.09 -18.92
N THR A 50 10.52 -7.99 -19.40
CA THR A 50 9.06 -7.82 -19.31
C THR A 50 8.61 -7.83 -17.85
N VAL A 51 9.08 -8.79 -17.06
CA VAL A 51 8.74 -8.87 -15.63
C VAL A 51 9.21 -7.62 -14.89
N ALA A 52 10.42 -7.13 -15.17
CA ALA A 52 10.95 -5.91 -14.57
C ALA A 52 10.14 -4.66 -14.96
N LEU A 53 9.70 -4.57 -16.21
CA LEU A 53 8.83 -3.47 -16.66
C LEU A 53 7.46 -3.53 -15.99
N VAL A 54 6.84 -4.71 -15.92
CA VAL A 54 5.56 -4.90 -15.22
C VAL A 54 5.70 -4.55 -13.74
N GLU A 55 6.81 -4.90 -13.10
CA GLU A 55 7.10 -4.49 -11.72
C GLU A 55 7.13 -2.97 -11.57
N ASP A 56 7.84 -2.26 -12.45
CA ASP A 56 7.90 -0.79 -12.44
C ASP A 56 6.48 -0.17 -12.64
N ILE A 57 5.67 -0.71 -13.56
CA ILE A 57 4.28 -0.28 -13.81
C ILE A 57 3.39 -0.52 -12.59
N VAL A 58 3.48 -1.69 -11.96
CA VAL A 58 2.66 -2.06 -10.79
C VAL A 58 3.00 -1.17 -9.60
N VAL A 59 4.29 -0.92 -9.35
CA VAL A 59 4.72 -0.03 -8.27
C VAL A 59 4.20 1.38 -8.48
N GLU A 60 4.28 1.90 -9.71
CA GLU A 60 3.74 3.22 -10.06
C GLU A 60 2.22 3.27 -9.84
N TYR A 61 1.49 2.29 -10.36
CA TYR A 61 0.03 2.20 -10.21
C TYR A 61 -0.39 2.16 -8.74
N VAL A 62 0.22 1.31 -7.93
CA VAL A 62 -0.11 1.19 -6.49
C VAL A 62 0.20 2.50 -5.77
N THR A 63 1.33 3.14 -6.08
CA THR A 63 1.72 4.42 -5.48
C THR A 63 0.69 5.51 -5.79
N GLU A 64 0.31 5.67 -7.06
CA GLU A 64 -0.69 6.65 -7.47
C GLU A 64 -2.05 6.38 -6.83
N MET A 65 -2.45 5.11 -6.78
CA MET A 65 -3.73 4.69 -6.24
C MET A 65 -3.82 4.97 -4.72
N VAL A 66 -2.74 4.74 -3.97
CA VAL A 66 -2.63 5.09 -2.55
C VAL A 66 -2.69 6.60 -2.33
N HIS A 67 -2.03 7.41 -3.16
CA HIS A 67 -2.14 8.87 -3.05
C HIS A 67 -3.59 9.35 -3.24
N LYS A 68 -4.29 8.85 -4.27
CA LYS A 68 -5.71 9.18 -4.49
C LYS A 68 -6.59 8.74 -3.31
N ALA A 69 -6.31 7.58 -2.70
CA ALA A 69 -7.05 7.10 -1.54
C ALA A 69 -6.77 7.98 -0.30
N GLN A 70 -5.53 8.41 -0.12
CA GLN A 70 -5.13 9.32 0.95
C GLN A 70 -5.79 10.70 0.83
N ASP A 71 -5.97 11.21 -0.39
CA ASP A 71 -6.69 12.47 -0.62
C ASP A 71 -8.14 12.39 -0.14
N ILE A 72 -8.82 11.25 -0.36
CA ILE A 72 -10.17 10.99 0.14
C ILE A 72 -10.16 10.89 1.67
N ALA A 73 -9.18 10.16 2.21
CA ALA A 73 -9.02 9.93 3.65
C ALA A 73 -8.64 11.18 4.44
N SER A 74 -8.10 12.21 3.79
CA SER A 74 -7.56 13.43 4.42
C SER A 74 -8.52 14.09 5.40
N LYS A 75 -9.83 14.10 5.09
CA LYS A 75 -10.88 14.67 5.95
C LYS A 75 -11.04 13.90 7.26
N ARG A 76 -10.80 12.59 7.22
CA ARG A 76 -10.89 11.68 8.38
C ARG A 76 -9.55 11.56 9.11
N GLY A 77 -8.43 11.90 8.46
CA GLY A 77 -7.08 11.80 9.02
C GLY A 77 -6.53 10.36 9.10
N LYS A 78 -7.24 9.36 8.57
CA LYS A 78 -6.81 7.97 8.55
C LYS A 78 -7.28 7.26 7.28
N LEU A 79 -6.33 6.64 6.57
CA LEU A 79 -6.57 5.79 5.41
C LEU A 79 -7.21 4.46 5.84
N LEU A 80 -8.33 4.11 5.20
CA LEU A 80 -9.08 2.88 5.44
C LEU A 80 -9.38 2.19 4.10
N THR A 81 -9.85 0.93 4.16
CA THR A 81 -10.21 0.13 3.00
C THR A 81 -11.32 0.77 2.17
N GLU A 82 -12.26 1.47 2.81
CA GLU A 82 -13.40 2.11 2.14
C GLU A 82 -12.95 3.22 1.18
N ASP A 83 -11.78 3.83 1.40
CA ASP A 83 -11.26 4.85 0.49
C ASP A 83 -10.84 4.23 -0.85
N PHE A 84 -10.31 3.01 -0.81
CA PHE A 84 -9.98 2.21 -2.00
C PHE A 84 -11.25 1.77 -2.73
N LEU A 85 -12.25 1.28 -1.99
CA LEU A 85 -13.55 0.91 -2.57
C LEU A 85 -14.23 2.11 -3.24
N PHE A 86 -14.11 3.30 -2.63
CA PHE A 86 -14.63 4.52 -3.23
C PHE A 86 -13.94 4.83 -4.56
N LEU A 87 -12.61 4.68 -4.67
CA LEU A 87 -11.90 4.93 -5.94
C LEU A 87 -12.41 4.03 -7.07
N ILE A 88 -12.64 2.75 -6.79
CA ILE A 88 -13.06 1.76 -7.79
C ILE A 88 -14.59 1.68 -7.98
N ARG A 89 -15.38 2.51 -7.30
CA ARG A 89 -16.86 2.41 -7.25
C ARG A 89 -17.59 2.41 -8.60
N LYS A 90 -16.94 2.90 -9.65
CA LYS A 90 -17.50 2.94 -11.02
C LYS A 90 -17.22 1.66 -11.81
N ASP A 91 -16.30 0.82 -11.35
CA ASP A 91 -15.98 -0.48 -11.91
C ASP A 91 -16.67 -1.56 -11.08
N LEU A 92 -17.93 -1.85 -11.43
CA LEU A 92 -18.78 -2.78 -10.68
C LEU A 92 -18.17 -4.19 -10.54
N PRO A 93 -17.58 -4.80 -11.59
CA PRO A 93 -16.89 -6.09 -11.43
C PRO A 93 -15.77 -6.06 -10.39
N LYS A 94 -14.88 -5.05 -10.42
CA LYS A 94 -13.81 -4.92 -9.41
C LYS A 94 -14.37 -4.66 -8.02
N LEU A 95 -15.35 -3.77 -7.90
CA LEU A 95 -15.98 -3.44 -6.62
C LEU A 95 -16.62 -4.67 -5.97
N ASN A 96 -17.39 -5.43 -6.73
CA ASN A 96 -18.05 -6.64 -6.24
C ASN A 96 -17.02 -7.67 -5.78
N ARG A 97 -15.99 -7.90 -6.60
CA ARG A 97 -14.92 -8.84 -6.26
C ARG A 97 -14.17 -8.44 -4.99
N CYS A 98 -13.86 -7.16 -4.82
CA CYS A 98 -13.21 -6.66 -3.61
C CYS A 98 -14.11 -6.84 -2.37
N THR A 99 -15.40 -6.54 -2.50
CA THR A 99 -16.38 -6.70 -1.41
C THR A 99 -16.48 -8.16 -0.96
N GLU A 100 -16.59 -9.10 -1.90
CA GLU A 100 -16.61 -10.54 -1.61
C GLU A 100 -15.36 -11.00 -0.86
N LEU A 101 -14.18 -10.60 -1.33
CA LEU A 101 -12.90 -10.97 -0.71
C LEU A 101 -12.75 -10.41 0.71
N LEU A 102 -13.26 -9.20 0.96
CA LEU A 102 -13.26 -8.60 2.29
C LEU A 102 -14.21 -9.35 3.25
N SER A 103 -15.42 -9.70 2.79
CA SER A 103 -16.37 -10.51 3.58
C SER A 103 -15.76 -11.85 3.95
N MET A 104 -15.22 -12.57 2.97
CA MET A 104 -14.58 -13.87 3.19
C MET A 104 -13.40 -13.78 4.16
N ASN A 105 -12.58 -12.73 4.07
CA ASN A 105 -11.47 -12.52 5.00
C ASN A 105 -11.97 -12.27 6.43
N GLU A 106 -13.07 -11.53 6.59
CA GLU A 106 -13.69 -11.33 7.90
C GLU A 106 -14.24 -12.63 8.48
N GLU A 107 -14.94 -13.44 7.68
CA GLU A 107 -15.42 -14.78 8.07
C GLU A 107 -14.26 -15.68 8.51
N LEU A 108 -13.17 -15.72 7.75
CA LEU A 108 -11.97 -16.50 8.09
C LEU A 108 -11.33 -16.02 9.40
N LYS A 109 -11.30 -14.71 9.65
CA LYS A 109 -10.79 -14.14 10.92
C LYS A 109 -11.67 -14.54 12.09
N GLN A 110 -12.99 -14.51 11.93
CA GLN A 110 -13.92 -14.94 12.97
C GLN A 110 -13.78 -16.42 13.27
N ALA A 111 -13.68 -17.26 12.24
CA ALA A 111 -13.46 -18.69 12.38
C ALA A 111 -12.18 -18.98 13.16
N ARG A 112 -11.05 -18.36 12.81
CA ARG A 112 -9.76 -18.54 13.52
C ARG A 112 -9.87 -18.19 15.01
N LYS A 113 -10.52 -17.06 15.34
CA LYS A 113 -10.71 -16.65 16.74
C LYS A 113 -11.56 -17.62 17.55
N ALA A 114 -12.57 -18.24 16.94
CA ALA A 114 -13.40 -19.22 17.64
C ALA A 114 -12.56 -20.43 18.12
N PHE A 115 -11.59 -20.87 17.31
CA PHE A 115 -10.70 -21.97 17.68
C PHE A 115 -9.65 -21.57 18.73
N GLU A 116 -9.12 -20.35 18.70
CA GLU A 116 -8.16 -19.86 19.72
C GLU A 116 -8.81 -19.75 21.11
N VAL A 117 -10.07 -19.31 21.19
CA VAL A 117 -10.81 -19.21 22.45
C VAL A 117 -11.08 -20.58 23.07
N ASP A 118 -11.26 -21.62 22.26
CA ASP A 118 -11.48 -22.97 22.75
C ASP A 118 -10.19 -23.57 23.36
N GLU A 119 -9.02 -23.27 22.79
CA GLU A 119 -7.73 -23.73 23.28
C GLU A 119 -7.34 -23.09 24.62
N GLU A 120 -7.56 -21.77 24.80
CA GLU A 120 -7.33 -21.09 26.08
C GLU A 120 -8.29 -21.57 27.19
N LYS A 121 -9.55 -21.87 26.85
CA LYS A 121 -10.51 -22.42 27.82
C LYS A 121 -10.11 -23.82 28.28
N LEU A 122 -9.68 -24.69 27.36
CA LEU A 122 -9.19 -26.03 27.67
C LEU A 122 -7.91 -26.01 28.52
N ALA A 123 -7.01 -25.05 28.29
CA ALA A 123 -5.76 -24.91 29.06
C ALA A 123 -5.97 -24.33 30.48
N SER A 124 -7.09 -23.64 30.72
CA SER A 124 -7.42 -23.03 32.01
C SER A 124 -8.24 -23.93 32.96
N THR A 125 -8.57 -25.15 32.53
CA THR A 125 -9.36 -26.13 33.30
C THR A 125 -8.54 -27.21 34.03
N ASP A 126 -7.22 -27.07 34.12
CA ASP A 126 -6.32 -27.85 35.00
C ASP A 126 -5.71 -26.98 36.13
#